data_AF-A0A7X9ED99-F1
#
_entry.id   AF-A0A7X9ED99-F1
#
_cell.length_a   1.000
_cell.length_b   1.000
_cell.length_c   1.000
_cell.angle_alpha   90.00
_cell.angle_beta   90.00
_cell.angle_gamma   90.00
#
_symmetry.space_group_name_H-M   'P 1'
#
loop_
_entity.id
_entity.type
_entity.pdbx_description
1 polymer ?
#
loop_
_entity_poly.entity_id
_entity_poly.type
_entity_poly.pdbx_seq_one_letter_code
_entity_poly.pdbx_strand_id
1 'polypeptide(L)'
;EQEGVVSIKRLSDFFRMATGNLLTPSKGTIEEFIMTFADSINDDIAAIKEALLNGLVMNTDDTPMRCAETYEYNKDGTGTLKTAEKTTFGVNIRTYSNEKFTYYTVNPGKGDDGILRDNMLPGFSGMLGHDHDKKYYKYSIWNATCCEHLSRDLKGLRDLYNCPWAESFRSFIKEMNDHKKRDQSLGINKCEESLLKRPTY
;
A
#
# COMPACT_ATOMS: atom_id res chain seq x y z
N GLU A 1 3.21 -9.12 -17.25
CA GLU A 1 3.07 -10.42 -16.56
C GLU A 1 2.81 -10.14 -15.09
N GLN A 2 1.87 -10.83 -14.43
CA GLN A 2 1.71 -10.76 -12.97
C GLN A 2 2.79 -11.65 -12.35
N GLU A 3 3.93 -11.06 -12.01
CA GLU A 3 4.89 -11.71 -11.11
C GLU A 3 4.22 -11.91 -9.75
N GLY A 4 4.30 -13.11 -9.19
CA GLY A 4 3.92 -13.40 -7.80
C GLY A 4 2.59 -14.14 -7.56
N VAL A 5 1.69 -14.25 -8.55
CA VAL A 5 0.46 -15.07 -8.40
C VAL A 5 0.66 -16.44 -9.04
N VAL A 6 0.99 -17.43 -8.23
CA VAL A 6 1.02 -18.83 -8.66
C VAL A 6 -0.42 -19.32 -8.76
N SER A 7 -0.89 -19.67 -9.96
CA SER A 7 -2.24 -20.20 -10.13
C SER A 7 -2.44 -21.45 -9.25
N ILE A 8 -3.68 -21.68 -8.78
CA ILE A 8 -4.00 -22.86 -7.95
C ILE A 8 -3.53 -24.16 -8.62
N LYS A 9 -3.64 -24.24 -9.95
CA LYS A 9 -3.12 -25.37 -10.73
C LYS A 9 -1.61 -25.54 -10.56
N ARG A 10 -0.83 -24.46 -10.66
CA ARG A 10 0.62 -24.51 -10.47
C ARG A 10 1.01 -24.87 -9.03
N LEU A 11 0.24 -24.43 -8.03
CA LEU A 11 0.43 -24.86 -6.64
C LEU A 11 0.16 -26.36 -6.48
N SER A 12 -0.93 -26.87 -7.06
CA SER A 12 -1.23 -28.31 -7.07
C SER A 12 -0.13 -29.12 -7.74
N ASP A 13 0.35 -28.67 -8.90
CA ASP A 13 1.47 -29.28 -9.62
C ASP A 13 2.77 -29.25 -8.80
N PHE A 14 3.04 -28.15 -8.10
CA PHE A 14 4.20 -28.02 -7.21
C PHE A 14 4.16 -29.06 -6.08
N PHE A 15 3.04 -29.19 -5.36
CA PHE A 15 2.91 -30.20 -4.30
C PHE A 15 3.05 -31.62 -4.85
N ARG A 16 2.45 -31.91 -6.01
CA ARG A 16 2.62 -33.21 -6.70
C ARG A 16 4.08 -33.51 -6.97
N MET A 17 4.83 -32.55 -7.53
CA MET A 17 6.23 -32.74 -7.85
C MET A 17 7.10 -32.86 -6.61
N ALA A 18 6.94 -31.96 -5.63
CA ALA A 18 7.74 -31.91 -4.41
C ALA A 18 7.58 -33.16 -3.55
N THR A 19 6.41 -33.80 -3.60
CA THR A 19 6.09 -35.00 -2.82
C THR A 19 6.31 -36.31 -3.60
N GLY A 20 6.88 -36.26 -4.81
CA GLY A 20 7.09 -37.47 -5.62
C GLY A 20 5.79 -38.16 -6.06
N ASN A 21 4.77 -37.36 -6.40
CA ASN A 21 3.39 -37.76 -6.72
C ASN A 21 2.56 -38.32 -5.56
N LEU A 22 3.01 -38.19 -4.31
CA LEU A 22 2.26 -38.65 -3.14
C LEU A 22 1.03 -37.77 -2.84
N LEU A 23 1.15 -36.46 -3.04
CA LEU A 23 0.10 -35.49 -2.74
C LEU A 23 -0.22 -34.64 -3.98
N THR A 24 -1.46 -34.71 -4.47
CA THR A 24 -1.95 -33.82 -5.54
C THR A 24 -3.19 -33.09 -5.02
N PRO A 25 -3.03 -31.94 -4.34
CA PRO A 25 -4.14 -31.29 -3.68
C PRO A 25 -5.11 -30.70 -4.72
N SER A 26 -6.40 -30.84 -4.47
CA SER A 26 -7.45 -30.26 -5.31
C SER A 26 -7.49 -28.73 -5.17
N LYS A 27 -8.23 -28.05 -6.06
CA LYS A 27 -8.50 -26.61 -5.91
C LYS A 27 -9.09 -26.29 -4.53
N GLY A 28 -10.13 -27.01 -4.13
CA GLY A 28 -10.80 -26.78 -2.85
C GLY A 28 -9.89 -27.05 -1.64
N THR A 29 -8.98 -28.02 -1.74
CA THR A 29 -7.99 -28.28 -0.69
C THR A 29 -7.01 -27.12 -0.52
N ILE A 30 -6.54 -26.54 -1.63
CA ILE A 30 -5.64 -25.37 -1.57
C ILE A 30 -6.38 -24.15 -1.02
N GLU A 31 -7.63 -23.94 -1.43
CA GLU A 31 -8.48 -22.86 -0.90
C GLU A 31 -8.67 -23.02 0.61
N GLU A 32 -8.96 -24.24 1.09
CA GLU A 32 -9.10 -24.52 2.53
C GLU A 32 -7.80 -24.22 3.31
N PHE A 33 -6.63 -24.58 2.76
CA PHE A 33 -5.35 -24.24 3.39
C PHE A 33 -5.14 -22.73 3.50
N ILE A 34 -5.51 -21.98 2.46
CA ILE A 34 -5.41 -20.52 2.45
C ILE A 34 -6.35 -19.92 3.49
N MET A 35 -7.61 -20.38 3.55
CA MET A 35 -8.59 -19.88 4.51
C MET A 35 -8.19 -20.20 5.95
N THR A 36 -7.74 -21.43 6.21
CA THR A 36 -7.23 -21.83 7.54
C THR A 36 -6.05 -20.96 7.97
N PHE A 37 -5.11 -20.69 7.06
CA PHE A 37 -3.99 -19.81 7.36
C PHE A 37 -4.44 -18.36 7.59
N ALA A 38 -5.36 -17.85 6.77
CA ALA A 38 -5.92 -16.52 6.93
C ALA A 38 -6.58 -16.34 8.32
N ASP A 39 -7.33 -17.35 8.78
CA ASP A 39 -7.93 -17.33 10.10
C ASP A 39 -6.88 -17.37 11.23
N SER A 40 -5.78 -18.08 11.01
CA SER A 40 -4.71 -18.23 12.01
C SER A 40 -3.89 -16.95 12.27
N ILE A 41 -3.91 -15.99 11.33
CA ILE A 41 -3.13 -14.74 11.42
C ILE A 41 -3.96 -13.53 11.86
N ASN A 42 -5.20 -13.74 12.32
CA ASN A 42 -6.06 -12.63 12.75
C ASN A 42 -5.45 -11.78 13.88
N ASP A 43 -4.75 -12.42 14.83
CA ASP A 43 -4.06 -11.72 15.92
C ASP A 43 -2.86 -10.91 15.39
N ASP A 44 -2.13 -11.43 14.40
CA ASP A 44 -1.04 -10.70 13.74
C ASP A 44 -1.58 -9.47 12.99
N ILE A 45 -2.71 -9.61 12.30
CA ILE A 45 -3.37 -8.48 11.62
C ILE A 45 -3.80 -7.43 12.65
N ALA A 46 -4.36 -7.83 13.79
CA ALA A 46 -4.73 -6.91 14.86
C ALA A 46 -3.51 -6.16 15.41
N ALA A 47 -2.41 -6.86 15.68
CA ALA A 47 -1.15 -6.27 16.14
C ALA A 47 -0.54 -5.30 15.11
N ILE A 48 -0.58 -5.65 13.81
CA ILE A 48 -0.15 -4.77 12.72
C ILE A 48 -0.98 -3.48 12.71
N LYS A 49 -2.31 -3.59 12.79
CA LYS A 49 -3.20 -2.42 12.80
C LYS A 49 -2.93 -1.53 14.01
N GLU A 50 -2.78 -2.11 15.19
CA GLU A 50 -2.43 -1.38 16.41
C GLU A 50 -1.09 -0.65 16.28
N ALA A 51 -0.06 -1.32 15.77
CA ALA A 51 1.26 -0.72 15.55
C ALA A 51 1.23 0.41 14.52
N LEU A 52 0.39 0.31 13.50
CA LEU A 52 0.18 1.36 12.50
C LEU A 52 -0.55 2.57 13.09
N LEU A 53 -1.63 2.34 13.86
CA LEU A 53 -2.42 3.41 14.49
C LEU A 53 -1.62 4.19 15.55
N ASN A 54 -0.74 3.51 16.29
CA ASN A 54 0.13 4.11 17.30
C ASN A 54 1.47 4.62 16.72
N GLY A 55 1.68 4.52 15.41
CA GLY A 55 2.88 5.02 14.74
C GLY A 55 2.92 6.54 14.65
N LEU A 56 4.12 7.13 14.53
CA LEU A 56 4.27 8.56 14.25
C LEU A 56 3.93 8.90 12.80
N VAL A 57 4.22 7.98 11.87
CA VAL A 57 4.05 8.16 10.43
C VAL A 57 3.30 6.95 9.87
N MET A 58 2.32 7.22 9.02
CA MET A 58 1.63 6.22 8.21
C MET A 58 1.65 6.67 6.76
N ASN A 59 2.05 5.80 5.85
CA ASN A 59 1.95 6.01 4.42
C ASN A 59 0.69 5.32 3.90
N THR A 60 0.00 5.94 2.95
CA THR A 60 -1.15 5.35 2.27
C THR A 60 -1.03 5.52 0.75
N ASP A 61 -1.48 4.49 0.03
CA ASP A 61 -1.53 4.46 -1.43
C ASP A 61 -2.72 3.61 -1.90
N ASP A 62 -3.25 3.93 -3.07
CA ASP A 62 -4.34 3.21 -3.73
C ASP A 62 -3.87 2.60 -5.05
N THR A 63 -4.02 1.29 -5.19
CA THR A 63 -3.76 0.57 -6.44
C THR A 63 -5.08 0.05 -7.02
N PRO A 64 -5.54 0.58 -8.16
CA PRO A 64 -6.72 0.05 -8.85
C PRO A 64 -6.39 -1.29 -9.50
N MET A 65 -7.30 -2.25 -9.36
CA MET A 65 -7.20 -3.59 -9.93
C MET A 65 -8.53 -4.06 -10.52
N ARG A 66 -8.48 -5.18 -11.25
CA ARG A 66 -9.65 -5.87 -11.78
C ARG A 66 -9.74 -7.25 -11.15
N CYS A 67 -10.91 -7.58 -10.62
CA CYS A 67 -11.18 -8.89 -10.01
C CYS A 67 -12.48 -9.47 -10.55
N ALA A 68 -12.59 -10.80 -10.57
CA ALA A 68 -13.84 -11.49 -10.85
C ALA A 68 -14.87 -11.26 -9.74
N GLU A 69 -14.41 -10.91 -8.54
CA GLU A 69 -15.24 -10.72 -7.37
C GLU A 69 -15.09 -9.32 -6.78
N THR A 70 -16.16 -8.81 -6.19
CA THR A 70 -16.18 -7.57 -5.40
C THR A 70 -17.26 -7.63 -4.35
N TYR A 71 -17.18 -6.77 -3.34
CA TYR A 71 -18.25 -6.60 -2.38
C TYR A 71 -19.23 -5.51 -2.83
N GLU A 72 -20.52 -5.72 -2.63
CA GLU A 72 -21.50 -4.65 -2.57
C GLU A 72 -21.89 -4.43 -1.12
N TYR A 73 -21.72 -3.20 -0.64
CA TYR A 73 -22.01 -2.86 0.76
C TYR A 73 -23.36 -2.17 0.87
N ASN A 74 -24.19 -2.65 1.79
CA ASN A 74 -25.42 -2.01 2.22
C ASN A 74 -25.12 -0.82 3.13
N LYS A 75 -26.13 0.03 3.36
CA LYS A 75 -26.01 1.22 4.23
C LYS A 75 -25.68 0.88 5.68
N ASP A 76 -25.99 -0.32 6.13
CA ASP A 76 -25.68 -0.82 7.48
C ASP A 76 -24.25 -1.40 7.59
N GLY A 77 -23.47 -1.37 6.51
CA GLY A 77 -22.12 -1.91 6.44
C GLY A 77 -22.03 -3.39 6.10
N THR A 78 -23.16 -4.10 6.00
CA THR A 78 -23.16 -5.50 5.58
C THR A 78 -22.75 -5.63 4.11
N GLY A 79 -21.85 -6.56 3.81
CA GLY A 79 -21.33 -6.81 2.47
C GLY A 79 -21.92 -8.07 1.85
N THR A 80 -22.30 -8.02 0.58
CA THR A 80 -22.61 -9.20 -0.25
C THR A 80 -21.53 -9.37 -1.30
N LEU A 81 -20.93 -10.56 -1.37
CA LEU A 81 -19.96 -10.89 -2.40
C LEU A 81 -20.68 -11.04 -3.75
N LYS A 82 -20.18 -10.34 -4.77
CA LYS A 82 -20.62 -10.46 -6.16
C LYS A 82 -19.52 -11.11 -6.98
N THR A 83 -19.90 -12.09 -7.78
CA THR A 83 -19.01 -12.75 -8.75
C THR A 83 -19.48 -12.42 -10.16
N ALA A 84 -18.57 -11.96 -11.00
CA ALA A 84 -18.87 -11.58 -12.38
C ALA A 84 -19.00 -12.83 -13.26
N GLU A 85 -20.05 -12.90 -14.07
CA GLU A 85 -20.25 -14.03 -14.99
C GLU A 85 -19.39 -13.95 -16.26
N LYS A 86 -19.19 -12.73 -16.78
CA LYS A 86 -18.56 -12.50 -18.09
C LYS A 86 -17.59 -11.31 -18.12
N THR A 87 -17.40 -10.62 -17.00
CA THR A 87 -16.62 -9.38 -16.90
C THR A 87 -15.75 -9.39 -15.65
N THR A 88 -15.18 -8.23 -15.30
CA THR A 88 -14.45 -8.03 -14.04
C THR A 88 -14.92 -6.75 -13.39
N PHE A 89 -14.99 -6.73 -12.07
CA PHE A 89 -15.21 -5.53 -11.29
C PHE A 89 -13.92 -4.72 -11.16
N GLY A 90 -14.06 -3.39 -11.10
CA GLY A 90 -13.00 -2.54 -10.57
C GLY A 90 -12.96 -2.70 -9.06
N VAL A 91 -11.79 -2.96 -8.51
CA VAL A 91 -11.53 -2.92 -7.08
C VAL A 91 -10.31 -2.06 -6.83
N ASN A 92 -10.13 -1.63 -5.60
CA ASN A 92 -9.06 -0.77 -5.19
C ASN A 92 -8.41 -1.35 -3.95
N ILE A 93 -7.14 -1.75 -4.08
CA ILE A 93 -6.32 -2.15 -2.95
C ILE A 93 -5.76 -0.88 -2.31
N ARG A 94 -5.99 -0.71 -1.02
CA ARG A 94 -5.35 0.36 -0.26
C ARG A 94 -4.30 -0.23 0.65
N THR A 95 -3.16 0.46 0.73
CA THR A 95 -2.07 0.09 1.60
C THR A 95 -1.97 1.08 2.74
N TYR A 96 -1.74 0.59 3.96
CA TYR A 96 -1.34 1.38 5.11
C TYR A 96 -0.01 0.85 5.61
N SER A 97 1.03 1.68 5.66
CA SER A 97 2.36 1.19 6.03
C SER A 97 3.19 2.17 6.84
N ASN A 98 4.15 1.64 7.58
CA ASN A 98 5.23 2.40 8.18
C ASN A 98 6.57 1.67 7.92
N GLU A 99 7.63 2.01 8.66
CA GLU A 99 8.95 1.39 8.49
C GLU A 99 9.00 -0.14 8.74
N LYS A 100 8.02 -0.70 9.46
CA LYS A 100 8.03 -2.09 9.94
C LYS A 100 6.82 -2.91 9.49
N PHE A 101 5.67 -2.26 9.32
CA PHE A 101 4.40 -2.92 9.13
C PHE A 101 3.69 -2.43 7.88
N THR A 102 2.96 -3.35 7.25
CA THR A 102 2.12 -3.09 6.09
C THR A 102 0.81 -3.82 6.26
N TYR A 103 -0.29 -3.11 6.03
CA TYR A 103 -1.65 -3.62 6.03
C TYR A 103 -2.33 -3.29 4.71
N TYR A 104 -3.00 -4.28 4.11
CA TYR A 104 -3.73 -4.11 2.86
C TYR A 104 -5.23 -4.26 3.10
N THR A 105 -6.01 -3.43 2.43
CA THR A 105 -7.47 -3.57 2.35
C THR A 105 -7.91 -3.61 0.90
N VAL A 106 -9.06 -4.22 0.63
CA VAL A 106 -9.67 -4.24 -0.70
C VAL A 106 -11.07 -3.63 -0.64
N ASN A 107 -11.31 -2.64 -1.50
CA ASN A 107 -12.57 -1.93 -1.56
C ASN A 107 -13.12 -1.87 -2.99
N PRO A 108 -14.43 -1.84 -3.21
CA PRO A 108 -15.04 -1.70 -4.54
C PRO A 108 -14.71 -0.37 -5.24
N GLY A 109 -14.22 0.62 -4.48
CA GLY A 109 -13.84 1.92 -5.00
C GLY A 109 -12.80 2.60 -4.12
N LYS A 110 -12.19 3.66 -4.67
CA LYS A 110 -11.13 4.45 -4.03
C LYS A 110 -11.61 5.55 -3.07
N GLY A 111 -12.93 5.72 -2.93
CA GLY A 111 -13.54 6.84 -2.21
C GLY A 111 -13.56 6.67 -0.69
N ASP A 112 -14.12 7.68 -0.02
CA ASP A 112 -14.19 7.79 1.45
C ASP A 112 -14.89 6.60 2.10
N ASP A 113 -15.90 6.00 1.45
CA ASP A 113 -16.59 4.81 1.97
C ASP A 113 -15.62 3.67 2.28
N GLY A 114 -14.60 3.48 1.44
CA GLY A 114 -13.58 2.47 1.69
C GLY A 114 -12.67 2.84 2.86
N ILE A 115 -12.29 4.12 2.96
CA ILE A 115 -11.45 4.60 4.06
C ILE A 115 -12.16 4.45 5.41
N LEU A 116 -13.47 4.75 5.46
CA LEU A 116 -14.28 4.60 6.66
C LEU A 116 -14.44 3.12 7.04
N ARG A 117 -14.65 2.23 6.07
CA ARG A 117 -14.71 0.77 6.32
C ARG A 117 -13.39 0.20 6.82
N ASP A 118 -12.27 0.65 6.26
CA ASP A 118 -10.93 0.22 6.67
C ASP A 118 -10.64 0.59 8.13
N ASN A 119 -11.25 1.69 8.61
CA ASN A 119 -11.16 2.22 9.97
C ASN A 119 -9.71 2.41 10.45
N MET A 120 -8.81 2.76 9.53
CA MET A 120 -7.42 3.11 9.84
C MET A 120 -7.25 4.62 9.94
N LEU A 121 -7.50 5.35 8.85
CA LEU A 121 -7.28 6.81 8.82
C LEU A 121 -8.13 7.61 9.81
N PRO A 122 -9.43 7.29 10.04
CA PRO A 122 -10.22 8.00 11.04
C PRO A 122 -9.66 7.90 12.47
N GLY A 123 -8.92 6.83 12.78
CA GLY A 123 -8.30 6.61 14.09
C GLY A 123 -6.84 7.05 14.17
N PHE A 124 -6.23 7.49 13.06
CA PHE A 124 -4.81 7.84 13.01
C PHE A 124 -4.61 9.34 13.27
N SER A 125 -3.67 9.70 14.14
CA SER A 125 -3.40 11.10 14.52
C SER A 125 -1.98 11.59 14.17
N GLY A 126 -1.18 10.75 13.52
CA GLY A 126 0.20 11.06 13.14
C GLY A 126 0.33 11.73 11.77
N MET A 127 1.56 11.70 11.25
CA MET A 127 1.89 12.23 9.92
C MET A 127 1.45 11.26 8.83
N LEU A 128 0.58 11.71 7.93
CA LEU A 128 0.07 10.91 6.82
C LEU A 128 0.86 11.20 5.54
N GLY A 129 1.65 10.22 5.10
CA GLY A 129 2.35 10.24 3.82
C GLY A 129 1.47 9.76 2.68
N HIS A 130 1.22 10.57 1.65
CA HIS A 130 0.36 10.17 0.52
C HIS A 130 0.73 10.89 -0.79
N ASP A 131 0.05 10.51 -1.88
CA ASP A 131 0.26 10.93 -3.28
C ASP A 131 -0.48 12.22 -3.66
N HIS A 132 -0.90 13.02 -2.68
CA HIS A 132 -1.75 14.20 -2.87
C HIS A 132 -3.18 13.94 -3.43
N ASP A 133 -3.72 12.71 -3.39
CA ASP A 133 -5.16 12.55 -3.60
C ASP A 133 -5.93 13.39 -2.55
N LYS A 134 -6.77 14.30 -3.04
CA LYS A 134 -7.48 15.31 -2.24
C LYS A 134 -8.28 14.71 -1.08
N LYS A 135 -8.73 13.46 -1.20
CA LYS A 135 -9.48 12.78 -0.14
C LYS A 135 -8.67 12.63 1.15
N TYR A 136 -7.36 12.40 1.04
CA TYR A 136 -6.52 12.10 2.20
C TYR A 136 -6.31 13.29 3.14
N TYR A 137 -6.36 14.51 2.61
CA TYR A 137 -6.26 15.74 3.39
C TYR A 137 -7.38 15.92 4.43
N LYS A 138 -8.47 15.16 4.34
CA LYS A 138 -9.54 15.17 5.35
C LYS A 138 -9.17 14.39 6.62
N TYR A 139 -8.17 13.51 6.54
CA TYR A 139 -7.88 12.51 7.56
C TYR A 139 -6.58 12.76 8.33
N SER A 140 -5.83 13.82 8.00
CA SER A 140 -4.71 14.27 8.83
C SER A 140 -4.50 15.78 8.65
N ILE A 141 -4.08 16.44 9.71
CA ILE A 141 -3.57 17.82 9.66
C ILE A 141 -2.05 17.86 9.37
N TRP A 142 -1.37 16.73 9.54
CA TRP A 142 0.07 16.55 9.34
C TRP A 142 0.30 15.72 8.08
N ASN A 143 0.13 16.33 6.91
CA ASN A 143 0.30 15.63 5.63
C ASN A 143 1.74 15.71 5.14
N ALA A 144 2.27 14.61 4.62
CA ALA A 144 3.57 14.51 3.99
C ALA A 144 3.44 14.03 2.55
N THR A 145 4.25 14.60 1.66
CA THR A 145 4.34 14.15 0.27
C THR A 145 5.11 12.84 0.18
N CYS A 146 4.53 11.84 -0.49
CA CYS A 146 5.27 10.65 -0.87
C CYS A 146 6.34 11.00 -1.93
N CYS A 147 7.61 10.94 -1.54
CA CYS A 147 8.72 11.29 -2.42
C CYS A 147 8.85 10.36 -3.64
N GLU A 148 8.41 9.10 -3.54
CA GLU A 148 8.40 8.17 -4.68
C GLU A 148 7.31 8.52 -5.71
N HIS A 149 6.15 8.99 -5.26
CA HIS A 149 5.14 9.55 -6.16
C HIS A 149 5.64 10.83 -6.84
N LEU A 150 6.17 11.77 -6.06
CA LEU A 150 6.76 13.00 -6.60
C LEU A 150 7.88 12.69 -7.61
N SER A 151 8.76 11.73 -7.33
CA SER A 151 9.81 11.29 -8.25
C SER A 151 9.25 10.72 -9.57
N ARG A 152 8.14 9.98 -9.52
CA ARG A 152 7.44 9.51 -10.73
C ARG A 152 6.81 10.65 -11.51
N ASP A 153 6.18 11.60 -10.84
CA ASP A 153 5.56 12.76 -11.48
C ASP A 153 6.61 13.65 -12.17
N LEU A 154 7.73 13.92 -11.49
CA LEU A 154 8.86 14.68 -12.04
C LEU A 154 9.46 13.97 -13.26
N LYS A 155 9.58 12.63 -13.22
CA LYS A 155 9.98 11.84 -14.39
C LYS A 155 8.96 12.00 -15.52
N GLY A 156 7.66 11.93 -15.23
CA GLY A 156 6.61 12.15 -16.22
C GLY A 156 6.68 13.53 -16.87
N LEU A 157 6.93 14.59 -16.09
CA LEU A 157 7.14 15.95 -16.60
C LEU A 157 8.34 16.05 -17.55
N ARG A 158 9.42 15.33 -17.25
CA ARG A 158 10.58 15.24 -18.13
C ARG A 158 10.25 14.46 -19.41
N ASP A 159 9.70 13.26 -19.28
CA ASP A 159 9.56 12.31 -20.40
C ASP A 159 8.43 12.71 -21.36
N LEU A 160 7.30 13.21 -20.83
CA LEU A 160 6.11 13.51 -21.62
C LEU A 160 6.02 14.97 -22.06
N TYR A 161 6.62 15.89 -21.30
CA TYR A 161 6.52 17.34 -21.51
C TYR A 161 7.87 18.03 -21.67
N ASN A 162 8.97 17.27 -21.71
CA ASN A 162 10.34 17.77 -21.89
C ASN A 162 10.73 18.91 -20.92
N CYS A 163 10.22 18.91 -19.69
CA CYS A 163 10.56 19.92 -18.69
C CYS A 163 11.94 19.61 -18.07
N PRO A 164 13.02 20.38 -18.36
CA PRO A 164 14.38 20.03 -17.91
C PRO A 164 14.55 20.20 -16.40
N TRP A 165 13.92 21.22 -15.82
CA TRP A 165 13.96 21.49 -14.37
C TRP A 165 13.42 20.33 -13.54
N ALA A 166 12.50 19.52 -14.09
CA ALA A 166 11.89 18.41 -13.38
C ALA A 166 12.91 17.29 -13.09
N GLU A 167 13.81 17.00 -14.04
CA GLU A 167 14.87 16.01 -13.82
C GLU A 167 15.94 16.54 -12.86
N SER A 168 16.26 17.84 -12.92
CA SER A 168 17.14 18.48 -11.94
C SER A 168 16.56 18.38 -10.52
N PHE A 169 15.27 18.68 -10.35
CA PHE A 169 14.63 18.61 -9.04
C PHE A 169 14.50 17.16 -8.54
N ARG A 170 14.20 16.22 -9.43
CA ARG A 170 14.17 14.79 -9.13
C ARG A 170 15.53 14.27 -8.67
N SER A 171 16.60 14.71 -9.32
CA SER A 171 17.98 14.36 -8.93
C SER A 171 18.32 14.93 -7.55
N PHE A 172 17.97 16.19 -7.29
CA PHE A 172 18.14 16.83 -5.99
C PHE A 172 17.45 16.05 -4.85
N ILE A 173 16.20 15.63 -5.02
CA ILE A 173 15.47 14.86 -4.00
C ILE A 173 16.17 13.51 -3.72
N LYS A 174 16.68 12.84 -4.76
CA LYS A 174 17.43 11.58 -4.59
C LYS A 174 18.74 11.81 -3.85
N GLU A 175 19.49 12.84 -4.21
CA GLU A 175 20.74 13.21 -3.54
C GLU A 175 20.52 13.56 -2.06
N MET A 176 19.43 14.25 -1.73
CA MET A 176 19.01 14.50 -0.34
C MET A 176 18.74 13.20 0.42
N ASN A 177 18.03 12.25 -0.20
CA ASN A 177 17.75 10.96 0.42
C ASN A 177 19.03 10.15 0.64
N ASP A 178 19.96 10.16 -0.32
CA ASP A 178 21.24 9.47 -0.21
C ASP A 178 22.14 10.12 0.85
N HIS A 179 22.12 11.44 0.96
CA HIS A 179 22.78 12.16 2.04
C HIS A 179 22.21 11.76 3.41
N LYS A 180 20.88 11.80 3.57
CA LYS A 180 20.19 11.34 4.79
C LYS A 180 20.61 9.91 5.17
N LYS A 181 20.67 8.98 4.22
CA LYS A 181 21.07 7.59 4.48
C LYS A 181 22.52 7.48 4.97
N ARG A 182 23.44 8.27 4.40
CA ARG A 182 24.84 8.33 4.86
C ARG A 182 24.91 8.87 6.29
N ASP A 183 24.19 9.94 6.59
CA ASP A 183 24.11 10.50 7.95
C ASP A 183 23.62 9.45 8.95
N GLN A 184 22.53 8.74 8.60
CA GLN A 184 21.99 7.67 9.44
C GLN A 184 23.01 6.54 9.69
N SER A 185 23.81 6.17 8.68
CA SER A 185 24.87 5.16 8.84
C SER A 185 26.00 5.61 9.79
N LEU A 186 26.16 6.92 9.96
CA LEU A 186 27.12 7.55 10.86
C LEU A 186 26.50 7.87 12.24
N GLY A 187 25.24 7.49 12.47
CA GLY A 187 24.51 7.78 13.72
C GLY A 187 23.95 9.20 13.81
N ILE A 188 24.00 9.97 12.72
CA ILE A 188 23.41 11.31 12.64
C ILE A 188 21.94 11.15 12.25
N ASN A 189 21.04 11.44 13.18
CA ASN A 189 19.60 11.22 13.04
C ASN A 189 18.77 12.51 12.94
N LYS A 190 19.44 13.66 12.89
CA LYS A 190 18.81 14.98 12.75
C LYS A 190 19.66 15.87 11.84
N CYS A 191 19.00 16.68 11.04
CA CYS A 191 19.65 17.75 10.27
C CYS A 191 20.17 18.82 11.24
N GLU A 192 21.29 19.46 10.91
CA GLU A 192 21.72 20.65 11.63
C GLU A 192 20.64 21.75 11.49
N GLU A 193 20.13 22.25 12.62
CA GLU A 193 19.08 23.29 12.61
C GLU A 193 19.49 24.56 11.88
N SER A 194 20.81 24.85 11.81
CA SER A 194 21.38 25.94 11.03
C SER A 194 21.02 25.88 9.55
N LEU A 195 20.92 24.68 8.98
CA LEU A 195 20.56 24.44 7.58
C LEU A 195 19.06 24.55 7.32
N LEU A 196 18.24 24.47 8.37
CA LEU A 196 16.78 24.60 8.32
C LEU A 196 16.31 26.05 8.49
N LYS A 197 17.22 26.98 8.81
CA LYS A 197 16.90 28.40 8.89
C LYS A 197 16.47 28.89 7.51
N ARG A 198 15.28 29.48 7.44
CA ARG A 198 14.80 30.16 6.23
C ARG A 198 15.88 31.12 5.75
N PRO A 199 16.21 31.14 4.45
CA PRO A 199 16.98 32.25 3.90
C PRO A 199 16.21 33.53 4.24
N THR A 200 16.87 34.44 4.96
CA THR A 200 16.37 35.80 5.13
C THR A 200 16.46 36.46 3.75
N TYR A 201 15.34 36.50 3.03
CA TYR A 201 15.16 37.33 1.84
C TYR A 201 14.73 38.73 2.25
#